data_AF-A0A5I0KWG4-F1
#
_entry.id   AF-A0A5I0KWG4-F1
#
_cell.length_a   1.000
_cell.length_b   1.000
_cell.length_c   1.000
_cell.angle_alpha   90.00
_cell.angle_beta   90.00
_cell.angle_gamma   90.00
#
_symmetry.space_group_name_H-M   'P 1'
#
loop_
_entity.id
_entity.type
_entity.pdbx_description
1 polymer ?
#
loop_
_entity_poly.entity_id
_entity_poly.type
_entity_poly.pdbx_seq_one_letter_code
_entity_poly.pdbx_strand_id
1 'polypeptide(L)' 'RTSARNEGINYAASRLAAAFNHGFLDKPVSEVLDVTRMILSAKEDLANDPLPADDGLSGEYAEKSIEEWAAQLRKGVAQ' A
#
# COMPACT_ATOMS: atom_id res chain seq x y z
N ARG A 1 -13.05 -6.27 -14.44
CA ARG A 1 -12.00 -5.26 -14.12
C ARG A 1 -12.15 -4.75 -12.69
N THR A 2 -13.33 -4.29 -12.28
CA THR A 2 -13.63 -3.82 -10.91
C THR A 2 -13.40 -4.88 -9.83
N SER A 3 -13.84 -6.14 -10.04
CA SER A 3 -13.60 -7.23 -9.07
C SER A 3 -12.12 -7.49 -8.82
N ALA A 4 -11.31 -7.57 -9.88
CA ALA A 4 -9.86 -7.76 -9.78
C ALA A 4 -9.17 -6.58 -9.05
N ARG A 5 -9.64 -5.34 -9.23
CA ARG A 5 -9.15 -4.17 -8.49
C ARG A 5 -9.50 -4.26 -7.00
N ASN A 6 -10.75 -4.61 -6.68
CA ASN A 6 -11.20 -4.77 -5.29
C ASN A 6 -10.47 -5.90 -4.57
N GLU A 7 -10.18 -6.99 -5.27
CA GLU A 7 -9.34 -8.09 -4.76
C GLU A 7 -7.90 -7.62 -4.50
N GLY A 8 -7.30 -6.84 -5.42
CA GLY A 8 -5.98 -6.25 -5.21
C GLY A 8 -5.91 -5.34 -3.98
N ILE A 9 -6.94 -4.50 -3.77
CA ILE A 9 -7.05 -3.63 -2.60
C ILE A 9 -7.18 -4.44 -1.30
N ASN A 10 -8.05 -5.44 -1.30
CA ASN A 10 -8.20 -6.36 -0.17
C ASN A 10 -6.89 -7.08 0.16
N TYR A 11 -6.19 -7.53 -0.87
CA TYR A 11 -4.91 -8.23 -0.74
C TYR A 11 -3.85 -7.32 -0.11
N ALA A 12 -3.71 -6.07 -0.58
CA ALA A 12 -2.77 -5.11 -0.02
C ALA A 12 -3.04 -4.82 1.47
N ALA A 13 -4.30 -4.53 1.83
CA ALA A 13 -4.71 -4.32 3.21
C ALA A 13 -4.43 -5.56 4.09
N SER A 14 -4.73 -6.76 3.59
CA SER A 14 -4.50 -8.02 4.30
C SER A 14 -3.01 -8.29 4.52
N ARG A 15 -2.16 -8.00 3.53
CA ARG A 15 -0.70 -8.14 3.63
C ARG A 15 -0.12 -7.16 4.65
N LEU A 16 -0.61 -5.92 4.70
CA LEU A 16 -0.20 -4.93 5.69
C LEU A 16 -0.55 -5.39 7.12
N ALA A 17 -1.80 -5.83 7.33
CA ALA A 17 -2.24 -6.35 8.63
C ALA A 17 -1.45 -7.60 9.05
N ALA A 18 -1.19 -8.52 8.13
CA ALA A 18 -0.36 -9.70 8.40
C ALA A 18 1.09 -9.31 8.75
N ALA A 19 1.66 -8.33 8.04
CA ALA A 19 3.02 -7.85 8.31
C ALA A 19 3.14 -7.32 9.75
N PHE A 20 2.15 -6.54 10.20
CA PHE A 20 2.08 -6.07 11.59
C PHE A 20 1.92 -7.22 12.59
N ASN A 21 0.94 -8.11 12.38
CA ASN A 21 0.67 -9.22 13.31
C ASN A 21 1.84 -10.20 13.47
N HIS A 22 2.69 -10.31 12.44
CA HIS A 22 3.90 -11.14 12.49
C HIS A 22 5.16 -10.37 12.93
N GLY A 23 5.04 -9.10 13.32
CA GLY A 23 6.15 -8.30 13.86
C GLY A 23 7.11 -7.73 12.83
N PHE A 24 6.76 -7.72 11.53
CA PHE A 24 7.57 -7.09 10.49
C PHE A 24 7.48 -5.55 10.51
N LEU A 25 6.46 -4.99 11.18
CA LEU A 25 6.25 -3.56 11.31
C LEU A 25 6.33 -3.18 12.78
N ASP A 26 7.34 -2.40 13.14
CA ASP A 26 7.46 -1.78 14.47
C ASP A 26 6.80 -0.40 14.45
N LYS A 27 5.46 -0.41 14.44
CA LYS A 27 4.61 0.79 14.40
C LYS A 27 3.44 0.68 15.38
N PRO A 28 2.92 1.79 15.90
CA PRO A 28 1.71 1.76 16.71
C PRO A 28 0.52 1.16 15.97
N VAL A 29 -0.34 0.42 16.67
CA VAL A 29 -1.58 -0.16 16.12
C VAL A 29 -2.45 0.90 15.45
N SER A 30 -2.48 2.11 15.99
CA SER A 30 -3.24 3.23 15.42
C SER A 30 -2.75 3.62 14.01
N GLU A 31 -1.43 3.71 13.81
CA GLU A 31 -0.87 4.03 12.48
C GLU A 31 -1.15 2.92 11.48
N VAL A 32 -0.99 1.66 11.88
CA VAL A 32 -1.29 0.51 11.01
C VAL A 32 -2.77 0.44 10.67
N LEU A 33 -3.65 0.71 11.64
CA LEU A 33 -5.09 0.77 11.44
C LEU A 33 -5.48 1.85 10.43
N ASP A 34 -4.92 3.06 10.58
CA ASP A 34 -5.22 4.20 9.71
C ASP A 34 -4.79 3.92 8.27
N VAL A 35 -3.58 3.38 8.06
CA VAL A 35 -3.10 3.02 6.72
C VAL A 35 -3.92 1.87 6.13
N THR A 36 -4.28 0.86 6.94
CA THR A 36 -5.12 -0.26 6.47
C THR A 36 -6.51 0.23 6.04
N ARG A 37 -7.10 1.17 6.79
CA ARG A 37 -8.38 1.81 6.44
C ARG A 37 -8.28 2.64 5.17
N MET A 38 -7.21 3.43 5.02
CA MET A 38 -6.94 4.23 3.83
C MET A 38 -6.83 3.35 2.56
N ILE A 39 -6.17 2.18 2.66
CA ILE A 39 -6.12 1.23 1.53
C ILE A 39 -7.53 0.73 1.20
N LEU A 40 -8.34 0.35 2.19
CA LEU A 40 -9.69 -0.17 1.97
C LEU A 40 -10.67 0.88 1.42
N SER A 41 -10.53 2.16 1.81
CA SER A 41 -11.39 3.25 1.33
C SER A 41 -11.19 3.55 -0.15
N ALA A 42 -10.03 3.20 -0.73
CA ALA A 42 -9.79 3.34 -2.17
C ALA A 42 -10.81 2.60 -3.05
N LYS A 43 -11.54 1.61 -2.51
CA LYS A 43 -12.65 0.97 -3.23
C LYS A 43 -13.85 1.90 -3.43
N GLU A 44 -14.16 2.70 -2.41
CA GLU A 44 -15.25 3.66 -2.45
C GLU A 44 -14.88 4.80 -3.40
N ASP A 45 -13.63 5.26 -3.35
CA ASP A 45 -13.09 6.26 -4.27
C ASP A 45 -13.20 5.76 -5.74
N LEU A 46 -12.77 4.54 -6.02
CA LEU A 46 -12.83 3.94 -7.37
C LEU A 46 -14.25 3.57 -7.83
N ALA A 47 -15.20 3.42 -6.90
CA ALA A 47 -16.60 3.21 -7.23
C ALA A 47 -17.27 4.52 -7.67
N ASN A 48 -16.83 5.64 -7.11
CA ASN A 48 -17.34 6.98 -7.41
C ASN A 48 -16.61 7.64 -8.60
N ASP A 49 -15.32 7.36 -8.78
CA ASP A 49 -14.52 7.78 -9.94
C ASP A 49 -13.71 6.59 -10.52
N PRO A 50 -14.08 6.06 -11.70
CA PRO A 50 -13.43 4.87 -12.26
C PRO A 50 -12.00 5.14 -12.78
N LEU A 51 -11.60 6.41 -12.89
CA LEU A 51 -10.25 6.85 -13.22
C LEU A 51 -9.54 7.32 -11.94
N PRO A 52 -8.31 6.83 -11.67
CA PRO A 52 -7.51 7.44 -10.61
C PRO A 52 -7.32 8.93 -10.92
N ALA A 53 -7.50 9.78 -9.91
CA ALA A 53 -7.23 11.21 -10.06
C ALA A 53 -5.77 11.43 -10.47
N ASP A 54 -5.51 12.44 -11.30
CA ASP A 54 -4.15 12.91 -11.65
C ASP A 54 -3.44 13.60 -10.46
N ASP A 55 -3.96 13.46 -9.24
CA ASP A 55 -3.58 14.19 -8.02
C ASP A 55 -2.33 13.62 -7.31
N GLY A 56 -1.61 12.70 -7.94
CA GLY A 56 -0.35 12.16 -7.41
C GLY A 56 -0.48 10.88 -6.59
N LEU A 57 -1.68 10.29 -6.48
CA LEU A 57 -1.86 8.89 -6.05
C LEU A 57 -1.62 7.89 -7.20
N SER A 58 -0.97 8.32 -8.28
CA SER A 58 -0.66 7.60 -9.52
C SER A 58 0.25 6.37 -9.34
N GLY A 59 0.62 6.02 -8.10
CA GLY A 59 1.60 4.98 -7.81
C GLY A 59 3.06 5.43 -7.99
N GLU A 60 3.31 6.62 -8.57
CA GLU A 60 4.66 7.13 -8.85
C GLU A 60 5.55 7.15 -7.59
N TYR A 61 5.00 7.58 -6.45
CA TYR A 61 5.73 7.55 -5.18
C TYR A 61 6.09 6.13 -4.74
N ALA A 62 5.17 5.17 -4.90
CA ALA A 62 5.41 3.78 -4.55
C ALA A 62 6.45 3.14 -5.49
N GLU A 63 6.37 3.41 -6.79
CA GLU A 63 7.34 2.94 -7.79
C GLU A 63 8.74 3.46 -7.50
N LYS A 64 8.87 4.77 -7.25
CA LYS A 64 10.15 5.38 -6.88
C LYS A 64 10.71 4.79 -5.58
N SER A 65 9.86 4.55 -4.59
CA SER A 65 10.28 3.93 -3.32
C SER A 65 10.81 2.51 -3.55
N ILE A 66 10.16 1.72 -4.40
CA ILE A 66 10.61 0.37 -4.77
C ILE A 66 12.01 0.42 -5.41
N GLU A 67 12.24 1.35 -6.34
CA GLU A 67 13.55 1.52 -6.98
C GLU A 67 14.63 1.89 -5.97
N GLU A 68 14.34 2.84 -5.07
CA GLU A 68 15.26 3.27 -4.02
C GLU A 68 15.60 2.13 -3.05
N TRP A 69 14.60 1.39 -2.57
CA TRP A 69 14.82 0.25 -1.67
C TRP A 69 15.58 -0.89 -2.36
N ALA A 70 15.26 -1.19 -3.62
CA ALA A 70 16.01 -2.18 -4.40
C ALA A 70 17.48 -1.77 -4.56
N ALA A 71 17.77 -0.48 -4.76
CA ALA A 71 19.13 0.03 -4.82
C ALA A 71 19.85 -0.07 -3.45
N GLN A 72 19.17 0.20 -2.33
CA GLN A 72 19.72 0.03 -0.99
C GLN A 72 20.07 -1.43 -0.68
N LEU A 73 19.18 -2.37 -1.06
CA LEU A 73 19.40 -3.81 -0.92
C LEU A 73 20.64 -4.27 -1.72
N ARG A 74 20.81 -3.81 -2.96
CA ARG A 74 21.99 -4.13 -3.80
C ARG A 74 23.30 -3.61 -3.21
N LYS A 75 23.25 -2.50 -2.47
CA LYS A 75 24.42 -1.91 -1.80
C LYS A 75 24.73 -2.56 -0.45
N GLY A 76 23.96 -3.55 -0.01
CA GLY A 76 24.12 -4.20 1.30
C GLY A 76 23.77 -3.30 2.49
N VAL A 77 22.97 -2.24 2.26
CA VAL A 77 22.59 -1.25 3.30
C VAL A 77 21.32 -1.68 4.05
N ALA A 78 20.74 -2.83 3.73
CA ALA A 78 19.60 -3.36 4.46
C ALA A 78 20.06 -3.92 5.82
N GLN A 79 19.76 -3.17 6.88
CA GLN A 79 19.75 -3.68 8.25
C GLN A 79 18.42 -4.36 8.55
#